data_AF-A0A924RRF6-F1
#
_entry.id   AF-A0A924RRF6-F1
#
_cell.length_a   1.000
_cell.length_b   1.000
_cell.length_c   1.000
_cell.angle_alpha   90.00
_cell.angle_beta   90.00
_cell.angle_gamma   90.00
#
_symmetry.space_group_name_H-M   'P 1'
#
loop_
_entity.id
_entity.type
_entity.pdbx_description
1 polymer ?
#
loop_
_entity_poly.entity_id
_entity_poly.type
_entity_poly.pdbx_seq_one_letter_code
_entity_poly.pdbx_strand_id
1 'polypeptide(L)'
;MKPLYLTQLTCTVFVLLAIASMASGCARKLDAGTVQRQQSSIESAAREGQLVARQVTKDATLGTTTRVRMEDLTITASGAGDSLSQATASPQLEHKAHKLATIAGDVTDTLNELYRHPADKSVAHSVDLKLGKLARQAHRA
;
A
#
# COMPACT_ATOMS: atom_id res chain seq x y z
N MET A 1 34.32 3.03 -43.06
CA MET A 1 33.32 3.71 -42.21
C MET A 1 32.45 2.62 -41.60
N LYS A 2 32.62 2.35 -40.30
CA LYS A 2 32.01 1.23 -39.57
C LYS A 2 30.55 1.60 -39.18
N PRO A 3 29.56 0.73 -39.40
CA PRO A 3 28.16 1.08 -39.18
C PRO A 3 27.80 1.10 -37.69
N LEU A 4 27.47 2.30 -37.21
CA LEU A 4 27.01 2.67 -35.86
C LEU A 4 25.59 2.18 -35.52
N TYR A 5 25.09 1.13 -36.17
CA TYR A 5 23.70 0.67 -36.03
C TYR A 5 23.54 -0.61 -35.20
N LEU A 6 24.63 -1.34 -34.90
CA LEU A 6 24.56 -2.61 -34.17
C LEU A 6 24.33 -2.43 -32.65
N THR A 7 24.67 -1.26 -32.09
CA THR A 7 24.57 -0.97 -30.64
C THR A 7 23.21 -0.43 -30.20
N GLN A 8 22.40 0.07 -31.14
CA GLN A 8 21.05 0.59 -30.86
C GLN A 8 20.01 -0.54 -30.75
N LEU A 9 20.17 -1.61 -31.52
CA LEU A 9 19.25 -2.74 -31.54
C LEU A 9 19.30 -3.62 -30.27
N THR A 10 20.44 -3.66 -29.58
CA THR A 10 20.61 -4.45 -28.36
C THR A 10 19.94 -3.81 -27.13
N CYS A 11 19.90 -2.48 -27.03
CA CYS A 11 19.22 -1.78 -25.94
C CYS A 11 17.69 -1.96 -25.99
N THR A 12 17.09 -1.92 -27.18
CA THR A 12 15.63 -2.01 -27.33
C THR A 12 15.09 -3.40 -26.98
N VAL A 13 15.85 -4.46 -27.29
CA VAL A 13 15.50 -5.84 -26.94
C VAL A 13 15.55 -6.08 -25.43
N PHE A 14 16.49 -5.45 -24.72
CA PHE A 14 16.60 -5.60 -23.26
C PHE A 14 15.45 -4.90 -22.51
N VAL A 15 14.98 -3.75 -23.01
CA VAL A 15 13.84 -3.02 -22.43
C VAL A 15 12.53 -3.77 -22.67
N LEU A 16 12.34 -4.38 -23.84
CA LEU A 16 11.14 -5.18 -24.13
C LEU A 16 11.11 -6.49 -23.33
N LEU A 17 12.27 -7.12 -23.07
CA LEU A 17 12.34 -8.33 -22.23
C LEU A 17 12.07 -8.01 -20.74
N ALA A 18 12.43 -6.82 -20.27
CA ALA A 18 12.14 -6.36 -18.90
C ALA A 18 10.64 -6.03 -18.68
N ILE A 19 9.91 -5.63 -19.72
CA ILE A 19 8.46 -5.38 -19.65
C ILE A 19 7.68 -6.70 -19.74
N ALA A 20 8.18 -7.70 -20.48
CA ALA A 20 7.55 -9.01 -20.60
C ALA A 20 7.59 -9.84 -19.29
N SER A 21 8.54 -9.60 -18.38
CA SER A 21 8.58 -10.28 -17.08
C SER A 21 7.55 -9.76 -16.07
N MET A 22 7.01 -8.55 -16.26
CA MET A 22 5.90 -8.01 -15.46
C MET A 22 4.53 -8.61 -15.87
N ALA A 23 4.45 -9.25 -17.04
CA ALA A 23 3.25 -9.96 -17.52
C ALA A 23 3.22 -11.44 -17.10
N SER A 24 4.16 -11.90 -16.28
CA SER A 24 3.97 -13.14 -15.53
C SER A 24 2.96 -12.87 -14.41
N GLY A 25 1.68 -13.07 -14.73
CA GLY A 25 0.62 -13.34 -13.75
C GLY A 25 0.95 -14.61 -12.98
N CYS A 26 2.04 -14.59 -12.22
CA CYS A 26 2.33 -15.59 -11.22
C CYS A 26 1.26 -15.43 -10.17
N ALA A 27 0.26 -16.32 -10.17
CA ALA A 27 -0.47 -16.65 -8.96
C ALA A 27 0.58 -17.09 -7.93
N ARG A 28 1.17 -16.11 -7.23
CA ARG A 28 2.23 -16.34 -6.26
C ARG A 28 1.52 -17.04 -5.12
N LYS A 29 1.83 -18.31 -4.90
CA LYS A 29 1.31 -19.05 -3.75
C LYS A 29 1.54 -18.20 -2.50
N LEU A 30 0.47 -17.89 -1.80
CA LEU A 30 0.54 -17.08 -0.60
C LEU A 30 1.18 -17.94 0.50
N ASP A 31 2.47 -17.74 0.76
CA ASP A 31 3.14 -18.34 1.90
C ASP A 31 2.93 -17.48 3.18
N ALA A 32 3.13 -18.09 4.34
CA ALA A 32 2.96 -17.40 5.62
C ALA A 32 3.84 -16.16 5.75
N GLY A 33 5.04 -16.17 5.16
CA GLY A 33 5.95 -15.02 5.17
C GLY A 33 5.41 -13.83 4.37
N THR A 34 4.74 -14.09 3.26
CA THR A 34 4.09 -13.07 2.42
C THR A 34 2.89 -12.48 3.13
N VAL A 35 2.04 -13.31 3.73
CA VAL A 35 0.93 -12.83 4.58
C VAL A 35 1.46 -11.92 5.68
N GLN A 36 2.52 -12.35 6.39
CA GLN A 36 3.10 -11.57 7.47
C GLN A 36 3.70 -10.25 7.00
N ARG A 37 4.36 -10.22 5.83
CA ARG A 37 4.87 -8.97 5.25
C ARG A 37 3.74 -8.01 4.91
N GLN A 38 2.67 -8.48 4.27
CA GLN A 38 1.54 -7.61 3.94
C GLN A 38 0.82 -7.12 5.19
N GLN A 39 0.67 -7.97 6.22
CA GLN A 39 0.18 -7.56 7.53
C GLN A 39 1.01 -6.40 8.11
N SER A 40 2.33 -6.52 8.10
CA SER A 40 3.23 -5.45 8.57
C SER A 40 3.11 -4.17 7.74
N SER A 41 2.97 -4.28 6.42
CA SER A 41 2.75 -3.12 5.53
C SER A 41 1.44 -2.38 5.88
N ILE A 42 0.35 -3.11 6.09
CA ILE A 42 -0.95 -2.54 6.45
C ILE A 42 -0.89 -1.87 7.82
N GLU A 43 -0.29 -2.55 8.82
CA GLU A 43 -0.11 -1.99 10.16
C GLU A 43 0.74 -0.72 10.12
N SER A 44 1.86 -0.76 9.39
CA SER A 44 2.77 0.39 9.25
C SER A 44 2.04 1.56 8.60
N ALA A 45 1.34 1.34 7.49
CA ALA A 45 0.62 2.40 6.79
C ALA A 45 -0.46 3.05 7.69
N ALA A 46 -1.20 2.24 8.45
CA ALA A 46 -2.18 2.74 9.39
C ALA A 46 -1.54 3.56 10.52
N ARG A 47 -0.48 3.06 11.16
CA ARG A 47 0.22 3.81 12.24
C ARG A 47 0.84 5.09 11.74
N GLU A 48 1.37 5.08 10.53
CA GLU A 48 2.01 6.26 9.99
C GLU A 48 1.00 7.33 9.56
N GLY A 49 -0.11 6.91 8.93
CA GLY A 49 -1.23 7.80 8.64
C GLY A 49 -1.82 8.40 9.91
N GLN A 50 -1.87 7.61 10.99
CA GLN A 50 -2.26 8.07 12.31
C GLN A 50 -1.33 9.18 12.83
N LEU A 51 -0.02 9.06 12.64
CA LEU A 51 0.94 10.09 13.05
C LEU A 51 0.74 11.39 12.26
N VAL A 52 0.52 11.31 10.95
CA VAL A 52 0.24 12.49 10.13
C VAL A 52 -1.07 13.16 10.55
N ALA A 53 -2.12 12.39 10.79
CA ALA A 53 -3.39 12.92 11.29
C ALA A 53 -3.23 13.68 12.62
N ARG A 54 -2.40 13.15 13.54
CA ARG A 54 -2.02 13.85 14.78
C ARG A 54 -1.21 15.13 14.53
N GLN A 55 -0.43 15.20 13.47
CA GLN A 55 0.26 16.44 13.09
C GLN A 55 -0.73 17.48 12.56
N VAL A 56 -1.70 17.08 11.72
CA VAL A 56 -2.75 17.97 11.20
C VAL A 56 -3.59 18.56 12.32
N THR A 57 -4.03 17.76 13.30
CA THR A 57 -4.80 18.26 14.46
C THR A 57 -4.05 19.33 15.28
N LYS A 58 -2.71 19.32 15.23
CA LYS A 58 -1.82 20.25 15.94
C LYS A 58 -1.32 21.41 15.07
N ASP A 59 -1.80 21.56 13.84
CA ASP A 59 -1.25 22.49 12.84
C ASP A 59 0.27 22.34 12.61
N ALA A 60 0.80 21.13 12.82
CA ALA A 60 2.24 20.86 12.75
C ALA A 60 2.70 20.39 11.37
N THR A 61 1.84 20.42 10.36
CA THR A 61 2.13 20.04 8.98
C THR A 61 1.29 20.84 7.99
N LEU A 62 1.70 20.86 6.73
CA LEU A 62 0.97 21.53 5.66
C LEU A 62 -0.02 20.56 4.99
N GLY A 63 -1.12 21.10 4.46
CA GLY A 63 -2.09 20.29 3.71
C GLY A 63 -1.49 19.62 2.46
N THR A 64 -0.52 20.25 1.80
CA THR A 64 0.19 19.66 0.65
C THR A 64 1.05 18.47 1.07
N THR A 65 1.82 18.61 2.14
CA THR A 65 2.61 17.52 2.74
C THR A 65 1.71 16.38 3.19
N THR A 66 0.57 16.69 3.79
CA THR A 66 -0.44 15.69 4.19
C THR A 66 -0.97 14.93 2.99
N ARG A 67 -1.33 15.61 1.88
CA ARG A 67 -1.81 14.93 0.66
C ARG A 67 -0.80 13.94 0.11
N VAL A 68 0.43 14.39 -0.13
CA VAL A 68 1.50 13.51 -0.66
C VAL A 68 1.67 12.30 0.25
N ARG A 69 1.71 12.53 1.57
CA ARG A 69 1.90 11.42 2.50
C ARG A 69 0.72 10.46 2.53
N MET A 70 -0.51 10.96 2.47
CA MET A 70 -1.69 10.08 2.43
C MET A 70 -1.75 9.26 1.14
N GLU A 71 -1.32 9.84 0.02
CA GLU A 71 -1.26 9.14 -1.27
C GLU A 71 -0.26 7.96 -1.24
N ASP A 72 0.96 8.19 -0.76
CA ASP A 72 1.97 7.13 -0.62
C ASP A 72 1.48 5.97 0.27
N LEU A 73 0.83 6.32 1.39
CA LEU A 73 0.30 5.33 2.33
C LEU A 73 -0.91 4.59 1.75
N THR A 74 -1.77 5.28 1.00
CA THR A 74 -2.88 4.67 0.26
C THR A 74 -2.38 3.63 -0.72
N ILE A 75 -1.37 3.97 -1.54
CA ILE A 75 -0.76 3.03 -2.51
C ILE A 75 -0.18 1.81 -1.78
N THR A 76 0.48 2.03 -0.65
CA THR A 76 1.06 0.96 0.16
C THR A 76 0.00 0.03 0.72
N ALA A 77 -1.06 0.58 1.31
CA ALA A 77 -2.15 -0.21 1.90
C ALA A 77 -2.95 -0.96 0.82
N SER A 78 -3.31 -0.29 -0.28
CA SER A 78 -4.06 -0.91 -1.37
C SER A 78 -3.26 -2.02 -2.04
N GLY A 79 -1.98 -1.79 -2.33
CA GLY A 79 -1.10 -2.81 -2.92
C GLY A 79 -0.92 -4.04 -2.03
N ALA A 80 -0.89 -3.86 -0.70
CA ALA A 80 -0.88 -4.98 0.24
C ALA A 80 -2.21 -5.76 0.21
N GLY A 81 -3.35 -5.05 0.17
CA GLY A 81 -4.67 -5.65 0.05
C GLY A 81 -4.85 -6.43 -1.25
N ASP A 82 -4.42 -5.86 -2.38
CA ASP A 82 -4.43 -6.50 -3.70
C ASP A 82 -3.57 -7.77 -3.73
N SER A 83 -2.38 -7.70 -3.13
CA SER A 83 -1.49 -8.86 -3.01
C SER A 83 -2.11 -9.99 -2.19
N LEU A 84 -2.96 -9.67 -1.21
CA LEU A 84 -3.63 -10.65 -0.37
C LEU A 84 -4.89 -11.23 -1.04
N SER A 85 -5.61 -10.42 -1.81
CA SER A 85 -6.86 -10.82 -2.46
C SER A 85 -6.64 -11.66 -3.73
N GLN A 86 -5.56 -11.40 -4.47
CA GLN A 86 -5.28 -12.07 -5.75
C GLN A 86 -4.51 -13.38 -5.60
N ALA A 87 -3.95 -13.65 -4.42
CA ALA A 87 -3.07 -14.79 -4.24
C ALA A 87 -3.84 -16.07 -3.90
N THR A 88 -3.47 -17.17 -4.54
CA THR A 88 -3.95 -18.50 -4.16
C THR A 88 -3.31 -18.90 -2.83
N ALA A 89 -4.11 -18.93 -1.76
CA ALA A 89 -3.68 -19.31 -0.42
C ALA A 89 -4.01 -20.79 -0.13
N SER A 90 -3.29 -21.40 0.81
CA SER A 90 -3.78 -22.63 1.43
C SER A 90 -5.07 -22.33 2.23
N PRO A 91 -5.98 -23.29 2.43
CA PRO A 91 -7.23 -23.06 3.17
C PRO A 91 -7.02 -22.48 4.58
N GLN A 92 -5.87 -22.78 5.19
CA GLN A 92 -5.50 -22.27 6.52
C GLN A 92 -5.11 -20.78 6.51
N LEU A 93 -4.58 -20.26 5.40
CA LEU A 93 -4.15 -18.86 5.25
C LEU A 93 -5.22 -17.99 4.59
N GLU A 94 -6.15 -18.59 3.84
CA GLU A 94 -7.18 -17.89 3.08
C GLU A 94 -8.03 -16.97 3.97
N HIS A 95 -8.47 -17.46 5.13
CA HIS A 95 -9.26 -16.65 6.06
C HIS A 95 -8.48 -15.44 6.59
N LYS A 96 -7.22 -15.65 6.97
CA LYS A 96 -6.34 -14.58 7.46
C LYS A 96 -6.03 -13.56 6.35
N ALA A 97 -5.75 -14.03 5.15
CA ALA A 97 -5.49 -13.18 3.99
C ALA A 97 -6.70 -12.33 3.63
N HIS A 98 -7.89 -12.92 3.59
CA HIS A 98 -9.13 -12.20 3.33
C HIS A 98 -9.40 -11.12 4.38
N LYS A 99 -9.26 -11.47 5.67
CA LYS A 99 -9.42 -10.51 6.77
C LYS A 99 -8.44 -9.34 6.67
N LEU A 100 -7.17 -9.61 6.36
CA LEU A 100 -6.16 -8.58 6.17
C LEU A 100 -6.46 -7.72 4.94
N ALA A 101 -6.94 -8.30 3.84
CA ALA A 101 -7.35 -7.56 2.66
C ALA A 101 -8.51 -6.60 2.96
N THR A 102 -9.50 -7.02 3.76
CA THR A 102 -10.56 -6.13 4.24
C THR A 102 -10.00 -4.97 5.06
N ILE A 103 -9.12 -5.27 6.03
CA ILE A 103 -8.50 -4.23 6.87
C ILE A 103 -7.68 -3.25 6.00
N ALA A 104 -6.99 -3.74 4.96
CA ALA A 104 -6.26 -2.91 4.02
C ALA A 104 -7.17 -1.94 3.25
N GLY A 105 -8.36 -2.41 2.84
CA GLY A 105 -9.40 -1.59 2.24
C GLY A 105 -9.86 -0.47 3.19
N ASP A 106 -10.18 -0.82 4.43
CA ASP A 106 -10.60 0.16 5.44
C ASP A 106 -9.51 1.21 5.74
N VAL A 107 -8.24 0.78 5.78
CA VAL A 107 -7.09 1.70 5.94
C VAL A 107 -6.99 2.64 4.74
N THR A 108 -7.09 2.11 3.53
CA THR A 108 -7.06 2.88 2.28
C THR A 108 -8.15 3.94 2.24
N ASP A 109 -9.39 3.57 2.56
CA ASP A 109 -10.52 4.49 2.60
C ASP A 109 -10.34 5.59 3.65
N THR A 110 -9.82 5.22 4.81
CA THR A 110 -9.55 6.16 5.90
C THR A 110 -8.43 7.15 5.56
N LEU A 111 -7.36 6.67 4.90
CA LEU A 111 -6.27 7.54 4.40
C LEU A 111 -6.79 8.51 3.32
N ASN A 112 -7.63 8.01 2.41
CA ASN A 112 -8.26 8.82 1.37
C ASN A 112 -9.20 9.89 1.94
N GLU A 113 -9.81 9.67 3.10
CA GLU A 113 -10.59 10.69 3.81
C GLU A 113 -9.70 11.91 4.14
N LEU A 114 -8.51 11.67 4.74
CA LEU A 114 -7.58 12.75 5.06
C LEU A 114 -6.90 13.35 3.81
N TYR A 115 -6.65 12.55 2.76
CA TYR A 115 -6.17 13.06 1.47
C TYR A 115 -7.10 14.14 0.87
N ARG A 116 -8.42 13.90 0.92
CA ARG A 116 -9.43 14.83 0.40
C ARG A 116 -9.55 16.08 1.26
N HIS A 117 -9.35 15.95 2.57
CA HIS A 117 -9.50 17.03 3.56
C HIS A 117 -8.20 17.26 4.37
N PRO A 118 -7.08 17.61 3.71
CA PRO A 118 -5.74 17.46 4.30
C PRO A 118 -5.38 18.48 5.38
N ALA A 119 -6.21 19.50 5.60
CA ALA A 119 -6.02 20.50 6.66
C ALA A 119 -7.23 20.54 7.61
N ASP A 120 -8.20 19.64 7.45
CA ASP A 120 -9.38 19.58 8.31
C ASP A 120 -9.04 18.82 9.60
N LYS A 121 -9.03 19.53 10.73
CA LYS A 121 -8.70 18.96 12.04
C LYS A 121 -9.75 17.98 12.54
N SER A 122 -11.02 18.19 12.20
CA SER A 122 -12.10 17.29 12.62
C SER A 122 -11.96 15.95 11.88
N VAL A 123 -11.72 16.00 10.57
CA VAL A 123 -11.42 14.81 9.77
C VAL A 123 -10.14 14.13 10.28
N ALA A 124 -9.08 14.90 10.53
CA ALA A 124 -7.83 14.35 11.05
C ALA A 124 -8.00 13.65 12.41
N HIS A 125 -8.81 14.20 13.32
CA HIS A 125 -9.09 13.54 14.59
C HIS A 125 -9.84 12.21 14.41
N SER A 126 -10.86 12.19 13.55
CA SER A 126 -11.59 10.96 13.19
C SER A 126 -10.65 9.91 12.58
N VAL A 127 -9.78 10.33 11.67
CA VAL A 127 -8.79 9.48 10.99
C VAL A 127 -7.76 8.91 11.97
N ASP A 128 -7.24 9.71 12.92
CA ASP A 128 -6.34 9.23 13.99
C ASP A 128 -6.95 8.05 14.77
N LEU A 129 -8.20 8.20 15.21
CA LEU A 129 -8.90 7.18 15.98
C LEU A 129 -9.15 5.91 15.15
N LYS A 130 -9.63 6.06 13.91
CA LYS A 130 -9.91 4.95 12.98
C LYS A 130 -8.64 4.18 12.64
N LEU A 131 -7.58 4.87 12.19
CA LEU A 131 -6.31 4.24 11.83
C LEU A 131 -5.64 3.56 13.02
N GLY A 132 -5.73 4.14 14.21
CA GLY A 132 -5.25 3.50 15.43
C GLY A 132 -5.98 2.18 15.74
N LYS A 133 -7.29 2.11 15.49
CA LYS A 133 -8.07 0.86 15.64
C LYS A 133 -7.68 -0.16 14.58
N LEU A 134 -7.59 0.26 13.31
CA LEU A 134 -7.23 -0.61 12.18
C LEU A 134 -5.82 -1.19 12.33
N ALA A 135 -4.85 -0.39 12.78
CA ALA A 135 -3.50 -0.87 13.08
C ALA A 135 -3.51 -2.02 14.10
N ARG A 136 -4.30 -1.89 15.18
CA ARG A 136 -4.43 -2.95 16.19
C ARG A 136 -5.14 -4.18 15.66
N GLN A 137 -6.11 -4.00 14.76
CA GLN A 137 -6.81 -5.12 14.11
C GLN A 137 -5.89 -5.87 13.16
N ALA A 138 -5.10 -5.15 12.34
CA ALA A 138 -4.09 -5.72 11.46
C ALA A 138 -3.06 -6.52 12.27
N HIS A 139 -2.55 -5.95 13.37
CA HIS A 139 -1.58 -6.62 14.24
C HIS A 139 -2.09 -7.95 14.84
N ARG A 140 -3.40 -8.05 15.08
CA ARG A 140 -4.05 -9.21 15.71
C ARG A 140 -4.71 -10.18 14.73
N ALA A 141 -4.65 -9.91 13.43
CA ALA A 141 -5.16 -10.80 12.40
C ALA A 141 -4.22 -11.99 12.19
#